data_AF-A0A7K4USG5-F1
#
_entry.id   AF-A0A7K4USG5-F1
#
_cell.length_a   1.000
_cell.length_b   1.000
_cell.length_c   1.000
_cell.angle_alpha   90.00
_cell.angle_beta   90.00
_cell.angle_gamma   90.00
#
_symmetry.space_group_name_H-M   'P 1'
#
loop_
_entity.id
_entity.type
_entity.pdbx_description
1 polymer ?
#
loop_
_entity_poly.entity_id
_entity_poly.type
_entity_poly.pdbx_seq_one_letter_code
_entity_poly.pdbx_strand_id
1 'polypeptide(L)'
;LHLVALNFPLSGDMRADFQCFRQAQLAGLTSTYRAFLSSHLQDLATVVRKTDRHHLPIVNLQGETLFNNWESIFDGNGGQFNIHVPIYSFDGRNVMTDSSWPQKIIWHGSTANGIRLVSNYCEAWHTADMGAMGQASPLNTGKVLDQKVYSCNNLFIVLCIENSFVS
;
A
#
# COMPACT_ATOMS: atom_id res chain seq x y z
N LEU A 1 9.74 -9.12 -3.89
CA LEU A 1 9.54 -7.67 -3.68
C LEU A 1 8.91 -7.49 -2.31
N HIS A 2 9.49 -6.66 -1.47
CA HIS A 2 8.98 -6.41 -0.12
C HIS A 2 7.82 -5.40 -0.14
N LEU A 3 6.72 -5.74 0.51
CA LEU A 3 5.58 -4.88 0.81
C LEU A 3 5.61 -4.55 2.31
N VAL A 4 5.81 -3.28 2.62
CA VAL A 4 6.13 -2.78 3.98
C VAL A 4 5.25 -1.56 4.26
N ALA A 5 4.78 -1.39 5.49
CA ALA A 5 4.02 -0.19 5.87
C ALA A 5 4.94 0.99 6.23
N LEU A 6 4.46 2.22 6.06
CA LEU A 6 5.03 3.37 6.78
C LEU A 6 4.90 3.16 8.29
N ASN A 7 5.72 3.86 9.08
CA ASN A 7 5.80 3.81 10.55
C ASN A 7 4.69 4.59 11.27
N PHE A 8 3.81 5.26 10.55
CA PHE A 8 2.64 5.94 11.11
C PHE A 8 1.52 6.02 10.08
N PRO A 9 0.25 6.04 10.52
CA PRO A 9 -0.87 6.25 9.61
C PRO A 9 -0.85 7.67 9.04
N LEU A 10 -1.38 7.83 7.83
CA LEU A 10 -1.45 9.11 7.11
C LEU A 10 -2.88 9.42 6.65
N SER A 11 -3.17 10.72 6.59
CA SER A 11 -4.35 11.28 5.94
C SER A 11 -4.19 11.27 4.42
N GLY A 12 -5.24 11.72 3.73
CA GLY A 12 -5.22 11.92 2.30
C GLY A 12 -4.20 12.95 1.82
N ASP A 13 -3.81 13.95 2.63
CA ASP A 13 -2.71 14.86 2.28
C ASP A 13 -1.36 14.24 2.68
N MET A 14 -0.64 13.71 1.69
CA MET A 14 0.62 13.02 1.94
C MET A 14 1.60 13.05 0.78
N ARG A 15 2.89 13.15 1.13
CA ARG A 15 4.01 12.93 0.19
C ARG A 15 4.44 11.46 0.22
N ALA A 16 3.56 10.57 -0.20
CA ALA A 16 3.67 9.13 0.05
C ALA A 16 4.98 8.50 -0.46
N ASP A 17 5.35 8.71 -1.74
CA ASP A 17 6.60 8.17 -2.30
C ASP A 17 7.84 8.69 -1.54
N PHE A 18 7.84 9.97 -1.13
CA PHE A 18 8.93 10.53 -0.33
C PHE A 18 9.02 9.89 1.06
N GLN A 19 7.89 9.59 1.70
CA GLN A 19 7.87 8.90 2.98
C GLN A 19 8.38 7.46 2.86
N CYS A 20 7.94 6.73 1.83
CA CYS A 20 8.43 5.37 1.57
C CYS A 20 9.96 5.36 1.38
N PHE A 21 10.48 6.27 0.54
CA PHE A 21 11.91 6.42 0.33
C PHE A 21 12.65 6.75 1.63
N ARG A 22 12.19 7.77 2.36
CA ARG A 22 12.87 8.24 3.58
C ARG A 22 12.90 7.17 4.68
N GLN A 23 11.79 6.48 4.90
CA GLN A 23 11.71 5.48 5.97
C GLN A 23 12.46 4.20 5.62
N ALA A 24 12.45 3.78 4.35
CA ALA A 24 13.29 2.68 3.88
C ALA A 24 14.78 2.98 4.11
N GLN A 25 15.25 4.19 3.79
CA GLN A 25 16.63 4.60 4.05
C GLN A 25 16.98 4.61 5.55
N LEU A 26 16.09 5.13 6.39
CA LEU A 26 16.29 5.12 7.85
C LEU A 26 16.32 3.70 8.43
N ALA A 27 15.62 2.75 7.81
CA ALA A 27 15.68 1.32 8.14
C ALA A 27 16.88 0.60 7.52
N GLY A 28 17.76 1.30 6.80
CA GLY A 28 18.96 0.71 6.17
C GLY A 28 18.68 -0.11 4.90
N LEU A 29 17.49 0.03 4.31
CA LEU A 29 17.12 -0.69 3.08
C LEU A 29 17.65 0.06 1.85
N THR A 30 18.25 -0.67 0.93
CA THR A 30 18.90 -0.12 -0.28
C THR A 30 18.01 -0.15 -1.52
N SER A 31 16.96 -0.98 -1.52
CA SER A 31 15.97 -1.07 -2.60
C SER A 31 15.18 0.23 -2.77
N THR A 32 14.63 0.45 -3.97
CA THR A 32 13.74 1.59 -4.23
C THR A 32 12.31 1.26 -3.84
N TYR A 33 11.80 1.92 -2.80
CA TYR A 33 10.42 1.80 -2.35
C TYR A 33 9.54 2.91 -2.92
N ARG A 34 8.33 2.52 -3.35
CA ARG A 34 7.28 3.42 -3.81
C ARG A 34 5.97 3.15 -3.10
N ALA A 35 5.13 4.16 -2.99
CA ALA A 35 3.83 4.03 -2.36
C ALA A 35 2.95 3.03 -3.14
N PHE A 36 2.28 2.15 -2.40
CA PHE A 36 1.22 1.28 -2.91
C PHE A 36 -0.07 2.10 -3.05
N LEU A 37 -0.05 3.06 -3.96
CA LEU A 37 -1.17 3.96 -4.25
C LEU A 37 -1.29 4.16 -5.76
N SER A 38 -2.51 4.32 -6.25
CA SER A 38 -2.72 5.04 -7.51
C SER A 38 -2.43 6.53 -7.30
N SER A 39 -1.86 7.21 -8.29
CA SER A 39 -1.57 8.65 -8.26
C SER A 39 -2.16 9.37 -9.47
N HIS A 40 -1.93 10.68 -9.59
CA HIS A 40 -2.42 11.50 -10.71
C HIS A 40 -2.05 10.91 -12.08
N LEU A 41 -0.81 10.41 -12.23
CA LEU A 41 -0.26 9.96 -13.50
C LEU A 41 -0.07 8.44 -13.60
N GLN A 42 -0.38 7.69 -12.54
CA GLN A 42 -0.01 6.29 -12.48
C GLN A 42 -1.08 5.42 -11.82
N ASP A 43 -1.41 4.33 -12.50
CA ASP A 43 -2.23 3.26 -11.95
C ASP A 43 -1.39 2.40 -11.00
N LEU A 44 -1.95 2.02 -9.86
CA LEU A 44 -1.28 1.18 -8.86
C LEU A 44 -0.66 -0.06 -9.49
N ALA A 45 -1.38 -0.78 -10.35
CA ALA A 45 -0.90 -2.00 -11.03
C ALA A 45 0.40 -1.78 -11.84
N THR A 46 0.75 -0.52 -12.14
CA THR A 46 1.95 -0.16 -12.91
C THR A 46 3.14 0.33 -12.08
N VAL A 47 3.01 0.39 -10.75
CA VAL A 47 4.09 0.85 -9.83
C VAL A 47 5.32 -0.04 -9.93
N VAL A 48 5.13 -1.37 -9.97
CA VAL A 48 6.21 -2.35 -10.15
C VAL A 48 6.61 -2.45 -11.63
N ARG A 49 7.93 -2.54 -11.89
CA ARG A 49 8.47 -2.71 -13.23
C ARG A 49 7.92 -3.97 -13.90
N LYS A 50 7.60 -3.87 -15.19
CA LYS A 50 6.94 -4.95 -15.97
C LYS A 50 7.66 -6.29 -15.89
N THR A 51 9.00 -6.30 -15.91
CA THR A 51 9.84 -7.50 -15.83
C THR A 51 9.67 -8.29 -14.54
N ASP A 52 9.27 -7.61 -13.47
CA ASP A 52 9.32 -8.13 -12.11
C ASP A 52 7.95 -8.62 -11.63
N ARG A 53 6.89 -8.41 -12.43
CA ARG A 53 5.49 -8.60 -11.99
C ARG A 53 5.03 -10.04 -11.89
N HIS A 54 5.61 -10.95 -12.69
CA HIS A 54 5.12 -12.33 -12.80
C HIS A 54 5.94 -13.35 -12.02
N HIS A 55 7.23 -13.09 -11.81
CA HIS A 55 8.19 -14.11 -11.35
C HIS A 55 8.69 -13.91 -9.93
N LEU A 56 8.39 -12.77 -9.30
CA LEU A 56 8.85 -12.46 -7.95
C LEU A 56 7.67 -12.49 -6.97
N PRO A 57 7.79 -13.21 -5.84
CA PRO A 57 6.79 -13.16 -4.79
C PRO A 57 6.77 -11.79 -4.12
N ILE A 58 5.60 -11.43 -3.60
CA ILE A 58 5.44 -10.26 -2.75
C ILE A 58 5.52 -10.74 -1.30
N VAL A 59 6.52 -10.28 -0.57
CA VAL A 59 6.82 -10.72 0.80
C VAL A 59 6.69 -9.56 1.77
N ASN A 60 6.47 -9.82 3.06
CA ASN A 60 6.57 -8.80 4.10
C ASN A 60 8.04 -8.47 4.43
N LEU A 61 8.30 -7.57 5.39
CA LEU A 61 9.66 -7.16 5.78
C LEU A 61 10.55 -8.32 6.26
N GLN A 62 9.98 -9.41 6.76
CA GLN A 62 10.71 -10.60 7.25
C GLN A 62 10.88 -11.68 6.17
N GLY A 63 10.42 -11.44 4.93
CA GLY A 63 10.52 -12.40 3.83
C GLY A 63 9.39 -13.43 3.79
N GLU A 64 8.34 -13.28 4.60
CA GLU A 64 7.17 -14.16 4.56
C GLU A 64 6.25 -13.77 3.39
N THR A 65 5.83 -14.75 2.59
CA THR A 65 5.01 -14.50 1.39
C THR A 65 3.61 -13.99 1.73
N LEU A 66 3.26 -12.83 1.16
CA LEU A 66 1.91 -12.26 1.19
C LEU A 66 1.14 -12.60 -0.09
N PHE A 67 1.79 -12.51 -1.26
CA PHE A 67 1.19 -12.80 -2.57
C PHE A 67 2.15 -13.58 -3.46
N ASN A 68 1.59 -14.43 -4.33
CA ASN A 68 2.38 -15.25 -5.26
C ASN A 68 3.24 -14.40 -6.20
N ASN A 69 2.69 -13.31 -6.71
CA ASN A 69 3.38 -12.30 -7.51
C ASN A 69 2.56 -11.00 -7.59
N TRP A 70 3.09 -9.97 -8.24
CA TRP A 70 2.44 -8.67 -8.34
C TRP A 70 1.10 -8.72 -9.09
N GLU A 71 1.03 -9.41 -10.23
CA GLU A 71 -0.20 -9.50 -11.02
C GLU A 71 -1.35 -10.18 -10.27
N SER A 72 -1.04 -11.15 -9.38
CA SER A 72 -2.05 -11.85 -8.59
C SER A 72 -2.83 -10.95 -7.62
N ILE A 73 -2.33 -9.74 -7.33
CA ILE A 73 -3.04 -8.75 -6.51
C ILE A 73 -4.22 -8.13 -7.28
N PHE A 74 -4.13 -8.07 -8.61
CA PHE A 74 -5.00 -7.28 -9.49
C PHE A 74 -5.89 -8.14 -10.41
N ASP A 75 -6.16 -9.39 -10.04
CA ASP A 75 -7.01 -10.33 -10.78
C ASP A 75 -8.52 -10.05 -10.62
N GLY A 76 -8.88 -8.99 -9.88
CA GLY A 76 -10.25 -8.60 -9.57
C GLY A 76 -10.81 -9.17 -8.26
N ASN A 77 -10.08 -10.04 -7.55
CA ASN A 77 -10.51 -10.61 -6.28
C ASN A 77 -10.40 -9.64 -5.09
N GLY A 78 -9.75 -8.48 -5.31
CA GLY A 78 -9.48 -7.46 -4.30
C GLY A 78 -8.13 -7.63 -3.60
N GLY A 79 -7.17 -8.34 -4.20
CA GLY A 79 -5.88 -8.62 -3.59
C GLY A 79 -6.04 -9.44 -2.31
N GLN A 80 -6.68 -10.60 -2.41
CA GLN A 80 -6.90 -11.48 -1.27
C GLN A 80 -5.56 -12.00 -0.71
N PHE A 81 -5.39 -11.94 0.61
CA PHE A 81 -4.18 -12.38 1.30
C PHE A 81 -4.51 -13.15 2.59
N ASN A 82 -3.53 -13.88 3.11
CA ASN A 82 -3.65 -14.57 4.40
C ASN A 82 -3.45 -13.57 5.55
N ILE A 83 -4.53 -13.23 6.27
CA ILE A 83 -4.50 -12.30 7.40
C ILE A 83 -3.62 -12.74 8.58
N HIS A 84 -3.22 -14.01 8.63
CA HIS A 84 -2.31 -14.52 9.67
C HIS A 84 -0.84 -14.21 9.37
N VAL A 85 -0.52 -13.81 8.14
CA VAL A 85 0.82 -13.34 7.77
C VAL A 85 0.93 -11.86 8.12
N PRO A 86 1.86 -11.46 9.00
CA PRO A 86 2.00 -10.06 9.40
C PRO A 86 2.37 -9.14 8.25
N ILE A 87 1.86 -7.91 8.32
CA ILE A 87 2.40 -6.79 7.54
C ILE A 87 3.19 -5.93 8.52
N TYR A 88 4.48 -5.73 8.24
CA TYR A 88 5.37 -4.97 9.11
C TYR A 88 5.56 -3.55 8.59
N SER A 89 5.67 -2.58 9.50
CA SER A 89 6.23 -1.25 9.21
C SER A 89 7.75 -1.31 9.04
N PHE A 90 8.36 -0.26 8.48
CA PHE A 90 9.82 -0.17 8.32
C PHE A 90 10.59 -0.30 9.65
N ASP A 91 10.00 0.09 10.77
CA ASP A 91 10.57 -0.09 12.11
C ASP A 91 10.19 -1.43 12.79
N GLY A 92 9.63 -2.37 12.03
CA GLY A 92 9.44 -3.76 12.46
C GLY A 92 8.17 -4.06 13.26
N ARG A 93 7.22 -3.12 13.35
CA ARG A 93 5.95 -3.34 14.07
C ARG A 93 4.91 -4.00 13.18
N ASN A 94 4.19 -4.98 13.72
CA ASN A 94 3.09 -5.61 13.00
C ASN A 94 1.86 -4.67 12.99
N VAL A 95 1.55 -4.08 11.83
CA VAL A 95 0.47 -3.09 11.72
C VAL A 95 -0.92 -3.67 11.98
N MET A 96 -1.07 -5.00 11.86
CA MET A 96 -2.33 -5.68 12.14
C MET A 96 -2.67 -5.69 13.63
N THR A 97 -1.67 -5.66 14.51
CA THR A 97 -1.84 -5.82 15.96
C THR A 97 -1.38 -4.59 16.77
N ASP A 98 -0.45 -3.80 16.25
CA ASP A 98 0.12 -2.64 16.96
C ASP A 98 -0.91 -1.51 17.14
N SER A 99 -0.99 -0.95 18.34
CA SER A 99 -1.97 0.10 18.69
C SER A 99 -1.71 1.44 17.99
N SER A 100 -0.53 1.66 17.42
CA SER A 100 -0.19 2.88 16.68
C SER A 100 -1.01 3.07 15.41
N TRP A 101 -1.61 1.98 14.89
CA TRP A 101 -2.62 2.02 13.82
C TRP A 101 -3.98 1.62 14.40
N PRO A 102 -4.75 2.54 14.99
CA PRO A 102 -6.04 2.19 15.57
C PRO A 102 -7.03 1.65 14.52
N GLN A 103 -6.92 2.14 13.28
CA GLN A 103 -7.73 1.71 12.15
C GLN A 103 -6.91 0.79 11.23
N LYS A 104 -7.31 -0.47 11.12
CA LYS A 104 -6.65 -1.51 10.29
C LYS A 104 -7.12 -1.43 8.84
N ILE A 105 -7.01 -0.25 8.26
CA ILE A 105 -7.47 0.10 6.92
C ILE A 105 -6.26 0.63 6.15
N ILE A 106 -6.11 0.25 4.87
CA ILE A 106 -5.05 0.77 4.00
C ILE A 106 -5.63 1.70 2.94
N TRP A 107 -4.95 2.81 2.64
CA TRP A 107 -5.24 3.59 1.43
C TRP A 107 -4.75 2.86 0.18
N HIS A 108 -5.47 2.99 -0.95
CA HIS A 108 -4.96 2.54 -2.27
C HIS A 108 -5.40 3.43 -3.45
N GLY A 109 -6.61 4.03 -3.41
CA GLY A 109 -7.05 4.94 -4.48
C GLY A 109 -7.32 4.28 -5.84
N SER A 110 -7.57 2.96 -5.84
CA SER A 110 -7.61 2.14 -7.06
C SER A 110 -8.84 1.22 -7.12
N THR A 111 -9.21 0.79 -8.32
CA THR A 111 -10.13 -0.35 -8.51
C THR A 111 -9.48 -1.66 -8.03
N ALA A 112 -10.26 -2.75 -7.99
CA ALA A 112 -9.74 -4.09 -7.70
C ALA A 112 -8.69 -4.58 -8.72
N ASN A 113 -8.64 -3.97 -9.91
CA ASN A 113 -7.64 -4.26 -10.95
C ASN A 113 -6.46 -3.27 -10.91
N GLY A 114 -6.36 -2.45 -9.86
CA GLY A 114 -5.26 -1.51 -9.68
C GLY A 114 -5.29 -0.29 -10.60
N ILE A 115 -6.44 0.03 -11.21
CA ILE A 115 -6.62 1.22 -12.06
C ILE A 115 -6.98 2.42 -11.17
N ARG A 116 -6.41 3.60 -11.41
CA ARG A 116 -6.68 4.79 -10.60
C ARG A 116 -8.15 5.21 -10.65
N LEU A 117 -8.68 5.60 -9.49
CA LEU A 117 -10.00 6.19 -9.36
C LEU A 117 -9.87 7.68 -9.05
N VAL A 118 -9.92 8.52 -10.09
CA VAL A 118 -9.73 9.97 -9.99
C VAL A 118 -10.71 10.64 -9.02
N SER A 119 -11.92 10.09 -8.89
CA SER A 119 -12.91 10.57 -7.93
C SER A 119 -12.65 10.18 -6.48
N ASN A 120 -11.81 9.16 -6.23
CA ASN A 120 -11.64 8.52 -4.92
C ASN A 120 -10.17 8.25 -4.60
N TYR A 121 -9.33 9.27 -4.71
CA TYR A 121 -7.91 9.21 -4.35
C TYR A 121 -7.41 10.51 -3.67
N CYS A 122 -8.29 11.17 -2.91
CA CYS A 122 -7.97 12.37 -2.14
C CYS A 122 -7.27 13.47 -2.94
N GLU A 123 -7.81 13.79 -4.13
CA GLU A 123 -7.23 14.76 -5.07
C GLU A 123 -5.75 14.48 -5.40
N ALA A 124 -5.47 13.21 -5.72
CA ALA A 124 -4.12 12.68 -5.90
C ALA A 124 -3.23 12.77 -4.64
N TRP A 125 -3.86 12.57 -3.49
CA TRP A 125 -3.26 12.59 -2.17
C TRP A 125 -2.72 13.97 -1.72
N HIS A 126 -3.48 15.02 -2.04
CA HIS A 126 -3.15 16.41 -1.72
C HIS A 126 -4.19 17.10 -0.81
N THR A 127 -5.18 16.37 -0.31
CA THR A 127 -6.16 16.91 0.64
C THR A 127 -6.48 15.93 1.76
N ALA A 128 -6.65 16.49 2.96
CA ALA A 128 -7.20 15.81 4.14
C ALA A 128 -8.61 16.32 4.48
N ASP A 129 -9.30 16.94 3.51
CA ASP A 129 -10.63 17.50 3.74
C ASP A 129 -11.66 16.41 4.06
N MET A 130 -12.57 16.75 4.97
CA MET A 130 -13.63 15.82 5.39
C MET A 130 -14.59 15.46 4.25
N GLY A 131 -14.82 16.39 3.31
CA GLY A 131 -15.69 16.16 2.14
C GLY A 131 -15.02 15.42 0.98
N ALA A 132 -13.68 15.35 0.97
CA ALA A 132 -12.95 14.61 -0.03
C ALA A 132 -12.92 13.11 0.33
N MET A 133 -12.89 12.27 -0.71
CA MET A 133 -13.01 10.83 -0.55
C MET A 133 -11.82 10.08 -1.17
N GLY A 134 -11.46 8.96 -0.54
CA GLY A 134 -10.40 8.05 -0.97
C GLY A 134 -10.85 6.60 -0.94
N GLN A 135 -10.34 5.76 -1.86
CA GLN A 135 -10.49 4.31 -1.76
C GLN A 135 -9.48 3.71 -0.78
N ALA A 136 -10.02 2.89 0.11
CA ALA A 136 -9.28 2.18 1.14
C ALA A 136 -9.82 0.75 1.33
N SER A 137 -9.00 -0.11 1.93
CA SER A 137 -9.35 -1.52 2.17
C SER A 137 -9.19 -1.89 3.65
N PRO A 138 -10.26 -2.31 4.34
CA PRO A 138 -10.15 -2.87 5.69
C PRO A 138 -9.46 -4.24 5.66
N LEU A 139 -8.30 -4.36 6.33
CA LEU A 139 -7.47 -5.56 6.26
C LEU A 139 -8.11 -6.79 6.94
N ASN A 140 -9.08 -6.58 7.84
CA ASN A 140 -9.85 -7.66 8.45
C ASN A 140 -10.73 -8.43 7.45
N THR A 141 -10.97 -7.87 6.25
CA THR A 141 -11.66 -8.57 5.15
C THR A 141 -10.75 -9.56 4.41
N GLY A 142 -9.45 -9.58 4.73
CA GLY A 142 -8.44 -10.37 4.01
C GLY A 142 -8.14 -9.86 2.61
N LYS A 143 -8.36 -8.57 2.35
CA LYS A 143 -8.14 -7.91 1.06
C LYS A 143 -7.31 -6.64 1.22
N VAL A 144 -6.48 -6.34 0.23
CA VAL A 144 -5.74 -5.06 0.13
C VAL A 144 -6.38 -4.08 -0.86
N LEU A 145 -7.31 -4.53 -1.69
CA LEU A 145 -8.07 -3.71 -2.64
C LEU A 145 -9.59 -3.92 -2.49
N ASP A 146 -10.09 -4.10 -1.26
CA ASP A 146 -11.53 -3.97 -1.02
C ASP A 146 -11.99 -2.57 -1.42
N GLN A 147 -13.21 -2.45 -1.93
CA GLN A 147 -13.67 -1.23 -2.58
C GLN A 147 -14.50 -0.38 -1.61
N LYS A 148 -13.85 0.17 -0.57
CA LYS A 148 -14.49 1.01 0.45
C LYS A 148 -14.02 2.45 0.40
N VAL A 149 -14.99 3.36 0.36
CA VAL A 149 -14.72 4.80 0.29
C VAL A 149 -14.71 5.38 1.70
N TYR A 150 -13.68 6.16 2.02
CA TYR A 150 -13.53 6.85 3.30
C TYR A 150 -13.16 8.31 3.10
N SER A 151 -13.48 9.14 4.10
CA SER A 151 -13.10 10.55 4.10
C SER A 151 -11.57 10.69 4.23
N CYS A 152 -11.00 11.61 3.46
CA CYS A 152 -9.55 11.84 3.39
C CYS A 152 -8.94 12.39 4.70
N ASN A 153 -9.76 12.83 5.65
CA ASN A 153 -9.29 13.22 6.98
C ASN A 153 -8.90 12.03 7.88
N ASN A 154 -9.27 10.80 7.50
CA ASN A 154 -8.93 9.61 8.29
C ASN A 154 -7.45 9.27 8.19
N LEU A 155 -6.88 8.77 9.28
CA LEU A 155 -5.49 8.33 9.36
C LEU A 155 -5.42 6.82 9.16
N PHE A 156 -4.99 6.38 7.98
CA PHE A 156 -4.92 4.96 7.63
C PHE A 156 -3.49 4.52 7.30
N ILE A 157 -3.32 3.20 7.24
CA ILE A 157 -2.06 2.58 6.85
C ILE A 157 -1.76 2.96 5.38
N VAL A 158 -0.49 3.24 5.11
CA VAL A 158 0.03 3.41 3.74
C VAL A 158 1.13 2.36 3.56
N LEU A 159 1.00 1.55 2.52
CA LEU A 159 1.99 0.54 2.17
C LEU A 159 2.99 1.09 1.15
N CYS A 160 4.17 0.49 1.14
CA CYS A 160 5.29 0.78 0.28
C CYS A 160 5.77 -0.54 -0.34
N ILE A 161 5.99 -0.55 -1.64
CA ILE A 161 6.43 -1.72 -2.41
C ILE A 161 7.79 -1.44 -3.02
N GLU A 162 8.70 -2.41 -2.95
CA GLU A 162 9.90 -2.41 -3.81
C GLU A 162 9.47 -2.40 -5.27
N ASN A 163 9.78 -1.32 -5.99
CA ASN A 163 9.29 -1.15 -7.36
C ASN A 163 10.08 -1.98 -8.39
N SER A 164 11.22 -2.52 -7.99
CA SER A 164 12.07 -3.38 -8.81
C SER A 164 13.02 -4.20 -7.95
N PHE A 165 13.40 -5.36 -8.47
CA PHE A 165 14.50 -6.14 -7.93
C PHE A 165 15.78 -5.75 -8.66
N VAL A 166 16.76 -5.24 -7.93
CA VAL A 166 18.09 -4.97 -8.48
C VAL A 166 19.02 -6.07 -7.96
N SER A 167 19.49 -6.92 -8.88
CA SER A 167 20.49 -7.98 -8.62
C SER A 167 21.85 -7.40 -8.29
#